data_AF-D3ZLS2-F1
#
_entry.id   AF-D3ZLS2-F1
#
_cell.length_a   1.000
_cell.length_b   1.000
_cell.length_c   1.000
_cell.angle_alpha   90.00
_cell.angle_beta   90.00
_cell.angle_gamma   90.00
#
_symmetry.space_group_name_H-M   'P 1'
#
loop_
_entity.id
_entity.type
_entity.pdbx_description
1 polymer ?
#
loop_
_entity_poly.entity_id
_entity_poly.type
_entity_poly.pdbx_seq_one_letter_code
_entity_poly.pdbx_strand_id
1 'polypeptide(L)'
;MMLFKKGRLLAFLCSQVIVVALFVHMSGHRHLFQREESRRPVHVLVLSSWRSGSSFVGQLFGQHPDVFYLMEPAWHVWMTFTSSTAWKLHMAVRDLLRSVFLCDMSVFDAYMNPGPRKQSSLFQWEQSRALCSSPICDFFPADQISSPKHCKPLCSQLPFDMVEKACRSHSHVVLKEVRFLSLQALYPLLTDPSLNLHIVHLVRDPRAVFRSREHTTAELMIDSHIVLGQNLKMIKEEDQPYYAMKIICKSHVDIVKAIQTLPEVLQRRYLLLRYEDLVRAPLAQTSRLYKFVGLDFLPHLQTWVHNVTRGKGMGQHAFHTNARDALNVSQAWRWSLPYTKVSQLQDDCGEAMDFLGYLQVRSQQEQGNLSLNLLSSSRILGQVFQEG
;
A
#
# COMPACT_ATOMS: atom_id res chain seq x y z
N MET A 1 66.40 -38.89 -25.06
CA MET A 1 64.96 -39.04 -25.34
C MET A 1 64.09 -39.24 -24.08
N MET A 2 64.58 -39.90 -23.01
CA MET A 2 63.79 -40.09 -21.76
C MET A 2 63.54 -38.81 -20.93
N LEU A 3 64.50 -37.87 -20.86
CA LEU A 3 64.31 -36.60 -20.11
C LEU A 3 63.15 -35.75 -20.65
N PHE A 4 62.92 -35.73 -21.96
CA PHE A 4 61.82 -35.00 -22.59
C PHE A 4 60.43 -35.58 -22.22
N LYS A 5 60.32 -36.90 -22.05
CA LYS A 5 59.06 -37.53 -21.61
C LYS A 5 58.72 -37.19 -20.15
N LYS A 6 59.72 -37.19 -19.25
CA LYS A 6 59.52 -36.80 -17.85
C LYS A 6 59.09 -35.33 -17.71
N GLY A 7 59.69 -34.42 -18.49
CA GLY A 7 59.31 -33.01 -18.51
C GLY A 7 57.86 -32.77 -18.95
N ARG A 8 57.39 -33.46 -20.01
CA ARG A 8 55.99 -33.37 -20.45
C ARG A 8 55.01 -33.92 -19.43
N LEU A 9 55.34 -35.03 -18.76
CA LEU A 9 54.49 -35.60 -17.71
C LEU A 9 54.38 -34.67 -16.50
N LEU A 10 55.49 -34.05 -16.07
CA LEU A 10 55.46 -33.05 -15.00
C LEU A 10 54.62 -31.84 -15.37
N ALA A 11 54.79 -31.31 -16.59
CA ALA A 11 54.02 -30.16 -17.05
C ALA A 11 52.51 -30.45 -17.10
N PHE A 12 52.12 -31.66 -17.52
CA PHE A 12 50.72 -32.10 -17.50
C PHE A 12 50.18 -32.25 -16.07
N LEU A 13 50.95 -32.83 -15.15
CA LEU A 13 50.52 -32.94 -13.75
C LEU A 13 50.38 -31.55 -13.10
N CYS A 14 51.31 -30.63 -13.36
CA CYS A 14 51.21 -29.25 -12.90
C CYS A 14 49.98 -28.53 -13.46
N SER A 15 49.65 -28.72 -14.74
CA SER A 15 48.46 -28.10 -15.32
C SER A 15 47.16 -28.66 -14.73
N GLN A 16 47.09 -29.98 -14.47
CA GLN A 16 45.94 -30.59 -13.79
C GLN A 16 45.76 -30.05 -12.36
N VAL A 17 46.84 -29.92 -11.60
CA VAL A 17 46.79 -29.34 -10.24
C VAL A 17 46.32 -27.88 -10.28
N ILE A 18 46.77 -27.08 -11.25
CA ILE A 18 46.32 -25.69 -11.43
C ILE A 18 44.83 -25.65 -11.77
N VAL A 19 44.35 -26.52 -12.68
CA VAL A 19 42.93 -26.57 -13.06
C VAL A 19 42.05 -26.97 -11.86
N VAL A 20 42.47 -27.95 -11.06
CA VAL A 20 41.74 -28.36 -9.85
C VAL A 20 41.77 -27.24 -8.80
N ALA A 21 42.90 -26.57 -8.59
CA ALA A 21 43.01 -25.43 -7.67
C ALA A 21 42.10 -24.26 -8.11
N LEU A 22 42.05 -23.96 -9.41
CA LEU A 22 41.13 -22.97 -9.97
C LEU A 22 39.68 -23.40 -9.80
N PHE A 23 39.35 -24.67 -10.00
CA PHE A 23 37.99 -25.18 -9.81
C PHE A 23 37.56 -25.13 -8.34
N VAL A 24 38.44 -25.49 -7.40
CA VAL A 24 38.18 -25.36 -5.95
C VAL A 24 38.10 -23.90 -5.55
N HIS A 25 38.95 -23.02 -6.08
CA HIS A 25 38.87 -21.59 -5.81
C HIS A 25 37.57 -20.99 -6.36
N MET A 26 37.15 -21.36 -7.58
CA MET A 26 35.88 -20.95 -8.17
C MET A 26 34.67 -21.53 -7.44
N SER A 27 34.76 -22.76 -6.95
CA SER A 27 33.70 -23.40 -6.16
C SER A 27 33.58 -22.77 -4.76
N GLY A 28 34.72 -22.48 -4.12
CA GLY A 28 34.79 -21.72 -2.88
C GLY A 28 34.30 -20.28 -3.04
N HIS A 29 34.60 -19.63 -4.17
CA HIS A 29 34.03 -18.33 -4.51
C HIS A 29 32.53 -18.41 -4.76
N ARG A 30 32.02 -19.44 -5.45
CA ARG A 30 30.56 -19.66 -5.60
C ARG A 30 29.87 -19.81 -4.25
N HIS A 31 30.48 -20.52 -3.30
CA HIS A 31 29.93 -20.70 -1.96
C HIS A 31 30.00 -19.42 -1.10
N LEU A 32 31.02 -18.57 -1.30
CA LEU A 32 31.09 -17.24 -0.69
C LEU A 32 30.08 -16.25 -1.31
N PHE A 33 29.89 -16.30 -2.63
CA PHE A 33 28.93 -15.43 -3.34
C PHE A 33 27.46 -15.76 -3.04
N GLN A 34 27.15 -16.95 -2.52
CA GLN A 34 25.79 -17.26 -2.05
C GLN A 34 25.45 -16.65 -0.68
N ARG A 35 26.44 -16.22 0.12
CA ARG A 35 26.18 -15.76 1.49
C ARG A 35 25.75 -14.29 1.59
N GLU A 36 25.94 -13.51 0.53
CA GLU A 36 25.51 -12.12 0.43
C GLU A 36 24.74 -11.90 -0.88
N GLU A 37 23.78 -12.77 -1.17
CA GLU A 37 22.64 -12.35 -1.98
C GLU A 37 21.94 -11.26 -1.15
N SER A 38 22.38 -10.00 -1.33
CA SER A 38 21.70 -8.81 -0.82
C SER A 38 20.23 -9.01 -1.09
N ARG A 39 19.45 -9.37 -0.06
CA ARG A 39 18.04 -9.70 -0.22
C ARG A 39 17.39 -8.52 -0.91
N ARG A 40 16.94 -8.72 -2.15
CA ARG A 40 16.25 -7.67 -2.92
C ARG A 40 15.12 -7.11 -2.05
N PRO A 41 14.93 -5.78 -2.00
CA PRO A 41 13.89 -5.20 -1.18
C PRO A 41 12.51 -5.83 -1.45
N VAL A 42 11.72 -6.03 -0.41
CA VAL A 42 10.31 -6.41 -0.55
C VAL A 42 9.53 -5.14 -0.88
N HIS A 43 8.74 -5.18 -1.93
CA HIS A 43 7.93 -4.04 -2.36
C HIS A 43 6.48 -4.31 -1.95
N VAL A 44 5.81 -3.34 -1.35
CA VAL A 44 4.42 -3.49 -0.91
C VAL A 44 3.58 -2.34 -1.43
N LEU A 45 2.48 -2.66 -2.12
CA LEU A 45 1.45 -1.70 -2.48
C LEU A 45 0.26 -1.86 -1.53
N VAL A 46 0.01 -0.86 -0.68
CA VAL A 46 -1.24 -0.74 0.06
C VAL A 46 -2.27 -0.10 -0.88
N LEU A 47 -2.99 -0.95 -1.61
CA LEU A 47 -4.01 -0.57 -2.58
C LEU A 47 -5.37 -0.40 -1.91
N SER A 48 -6.05 0.71 -2.16
CA SER A 48 -7.42 0.92 -1.67
C SER A 48 -8.12 2.00 -2.50
N SER A 49 -9.19 2.56 -1.95
CA SER A 49 -9.88 3.76 -2.43
C SER A 49 -9.88 4.85 -1.35
N TRP A 50 -10.24 6.08 -1.73
CA TRP A 50 -10.32 7.20 -0.79
C TRP A 50 -11.28 6.91 0.37
N ARG A 51 -10.91 7.36 1.56
CA ARG A 51 -11.73 7.25 2.80
C ARG A 51 -11.97 5.83 3.32
N SER A 52 -11.25 4.84 2.78
CA SER A 52 -11.35 3.42 3.19
C SER A 52 -10.48 3.02 4.38
N GLY A 53 -9.81 3.98 5.04
CA GLY A 53 -8.91 3.70 6.18
C GLY A 53 -7.48 3.33 5.79
N SER A 54 -7.14 3.49 4.51
CA SER A 54 -5.80 3.16 3.98
C SER A 54 -4.67 3.98 4.58
N SER A 55 -4.91 5.19 5.08
CA SER A 55 -3.90 5.93 5.87
C SER A 55 -3.53 5.20 7.16
N PHE A 56 -4.49 4.57 7.84
CA PHE A 56 -4.21 3.78 9.04
C PHE A 56 -3.39 2.53 8.70
N VAL A 57 -3.80 1.79 7.66
CA VAL A 57 -3.04 0.61 7.17
C VAL A 57 -1.64 1.00 6.71
N GLY A 58 -1.51 2.10 5.97
CA GLY A 58 -0.21 2.65 5.58
C GLY A 58 0.68 2.96 6.79
N GLN A 59 0.12 3.52 7.86
CA GLN A 59 0.85 3.76 9.12
C GLN A 59 1.22 2.49 9.89
N LEU A 60 0.48 1.38 9.73
CA LEU A 60 0.94 0.09 10.25
C LEU A 60 2.31 -0.28 9.67
N PHE A 61 2.56 0.01 8.39
CA PHE A 61 3.87 -0.20 7.78
C PHE A 61 4.83 0.96 8.04
N GLY A 62 4.36 2.20 7.89
CA GLY A 62 5.18 3.39 7.96
C GLY A 62 5.82 3.67 9.32
N GLN A 63 5.38 3.00 10.39
CA GLN A 63 6.02 3.06 11.70
C GLN A 63 7.06 1.95 11.95
N HIS A 64 7.19 0.97 11.04
CA HIS A 64 8.15 -0.12 11.17
C HIS A 64 9.57 0.34 10.82
N PRO A 65 10.62 0.00 11.61
CA PRO A 65 11.98 0.48 11.38
C PRO A 65 12.60 0.02 10.04
N ASP A 66 12.22 -1.16 9.56
CA ASP A 66 12.73 -1.70 8.28
C ASP A 66 12.00 -1.21 7.02
N VAL A 67 11.02 -0.31 7.17
CA VAL A 67 10.15 0.14 6.08
C VAL A 67 10.45 1.59 5.69
N PHE A 68 10.77 1.78 4.41
CA PHE A 68 10.57 3.08 3.77
C PHE A 68 9.14 3.16 3.25
N TYR A 69 8.38 4.16 3.73
CA TYR A 69 6.98 4.37 3.38
C TYR A 69 6.80 5.68 2.61
N LEU A 70 6.00 5.69 1.53
CA LEU A 70 5.48 6.92 0.94
C LEU A 70 3.96 6.85 0.78
N MET A 71 3.31 7.96 1.10
CA MET A 71 1.88 8.11 1.00
C MET A 71 1.50 8.76 -0.33
N GLU A 72 0.75 8.03 -1.15
CA GLU A 72 0.11 8.53 -2.37
C GLU A 72 1.03 9.30 -3.35
N PRO A 73 2.23 8.80 -3.71
CA PRO A 73 3.04 9.44 -4.75
C PRO A 73 2.28 9.71 -6.07
N ALA A 74 1.28 8.90 -6.44
CA ALA A 74 0.42 9.12 -7.61
C ALA A 74 -0.41 10.41 -7.56
N TRP A 75 -0.52 11.04 -6.38
CA TRP A 75 -1.15 12.35 -6.22
C TRP A 75 -0.56 13.38 -7.17
N HIS A 76 0.77 13.38 -7.34
CA HIS A 76 1.46 14.33 -8.22
C HIS A 76 0.97 14.20 -9.67
N VAL A 77 0.89 12.98 -10.20
CA VAL A 77 0.37 12.72 -11.55
C VAL A 77 -1.06 13.24 -11.72
N TRP A 78 -1.93 12.94 -10.75
CA TRP A 78 -3.34 13.36 -10.81
C TRP A 78 -3.52 14.86 -10.70
N MET A 79 -2.68 15.54 -9.91
CA MET A 79 -2.73 17.00 -9.78
C MET A 79 -2.06 17.71 -10.95
N THR A 80 -1.13 17.09 -11.66
CA THR A 80 -0.61 17.63 -12.93
C THR A 80 -1.66 17.58 -14.03
N PHE A 81 -2.52 16.55 -14.05
CA PHE A 81 -3.47 16.29 -15.14
C PHE A 81 -4.93 16.25 -14.67
N THR A 82 -5.39 17.31 -14.02
CA THR A 82 -6.71 17.39 -13.37
C THR A 82 -7.91 17.24 -14.32
N SER A 83 -7.75 17.57 -15.60
CA SER A 83 -8.78 17.42 -16.65
C SER A 83 -8.80 16.03 -17.30
N SER A 84 -7.97 15.10 -16.83
CA SER A 84 -7.88 13.74 -17.37
C SER A 84 -8.93 12.80 -16.74
N THR A 85 -8.85 11.52 -17.08
CA THR A 85 -9.66 10.46 -16.45
C THR A 85 -8.74 9.47 -15.75
N ALA A 86 -9.27 8.79 -14.72
CA ALA A 86 -8.50 7.79 -13.97
C ALA A 86 -7.80 6.77 -14.88
N TRP A 87 -8.54 6.24 -15.88
CA TRP A 87 -8.01 5.28 -16.85
C TRP A 87 -6.90 5.82 -17.74
N LYS A 88 -6.98 7.08 -18.18
CA LYS A 88 -5.93 7.71 -19.00
C LYS A 88 -4.63 7.91 -18.21
N LEU A 89 -4.73 8.09 -16.90
CA LEU A 89 -3.57 8.31 -16.02
C LEU A 89 -2.90 7.01 -15.56
N HIS A 90 -3.53 5.84 -15.75
CA HIS A 90 -3.01 4.56 -15.27
C HIS A 90 -1.57 4.27 -15.68
N MET A 91 -1.16 4.57 -16.91
CA MET A 91 0.21 4.32 -17.36
C MET A 91 1.23 5.22 -16.66
N ALA A 92 0.97 6.53 -16.61
CA ALA A 92 1.82 7.48 -15.91
C ALA A 92 1.95 7.15 -14.41
N VAL A 93 0.83 6.78 -13.77
CA VAL A 93 0.85 6.38 -12.36
C VAL A 93 1.63 5.07 -12.16
N ARG A 94 1.45 4.07 -13.02
CA ARG A 94 2.19 2.80 -12.96
C ARG A 94 3.69 3.03 -13.10
N ASP A 95 4.09 3.84 -14.07
CA ASP A 95 5.50 4.11 -14.36
C ASP A 95 6.15 4.90 -13.21
N LEU A 96 5.42 5.87 -12.63
CA LEU A 96 5.82 6.54 -11.39
C LEU A 96 6.04 5.54 -10.25
N LEU A 97 5.06 4.68 -9.94
CA LEU A 97 5.19 3.70 -8.85
C LEU A 97 6.38 2.77 -9.08
N ARG A 98 6.60 2.32 -10.31
CA ARG A 98 7.73 1.46 -10.66
C ARG A 98 9.06 2.10 -10.28
N SER A 99 9.27 3.36 -10.70
CA SER A 99 10.49 4.10 -10.38
C SER A 99 10.65 4.30 -8.87
N VAL A 100 9.58 4.70 -8.18
CA VAL A 100 9.62 4.90 -6.72
C VAL A 100 9.91 3.59 -5.97
N PHE A 101 9.33 2.46 -6.39
CA PHE A 101 9.64 1.14 -5.83
C PHE A 101 11.13 0.79 -5.99
N LEU A 102 11.74 1.17 -7.11
CA LEU A 102 13.18 1.01 -7.36
C LEU A 102 14.04 2.13 -6.74
N CYS A 103 13.44 2.97 -5.89
CA CYS A 103 14.05 4.13 -5.27
C CYS A 103 14.58 5.20 -6.24
N ASP A 104 14.10 5.23 -7.47
CA ASP A 104 14.40 6.28 -8.45
C ASP A 104 13.42 7.44 -8.26
N MET A 105 13.87 8.49 -7.56
CA MET A 105 13.06 9.67 -7.26
C MET A 105 13.15 10.74 -8.36
N SER A 106 13.96 10.53 -9.42
CA SER A 106 14.03 11.43 -10.57
C SER A 106 12.71 11.47 -11.35
N VAL A 107 11.92 10.39 -11.29
CA VAL A 107 10.61 10.30 -11.94
C VAL A 107 9.65 11.43 -11.57
N PHE A 108 9.81 12.06 -10.39
CA PHE A 108 9.01 13.20 -9.98
C PHE A 108 9.31 14.48 -10.78
N ASP A 109 10.42 14.55 -11.52
CA ASP A 109 10.73 15.68 -12.42
C ASP A 109 9.66 15.90 -13.49
N ALA A 110 8.94 14.84 -13.87
CA ALA A 110 7.84 14.95 -14.83
C ALA A 110 6.58 15.62 -14.26
N TYR A 111 6.44 15.73 -12.93
CA TYR A 111 5.19 16.12 -12.26
C TYR A 111 5.36 17.23 -11.22
N MET A 112 6.59 17.59 -10.88
CA MET A 112 6.92 18.67 -9.94
C MET A 112 7.59 19.83 -10.66
N ASN A 113 7.51 21.02 -10.07
CA ASN A 113 8.21 22.19 -10.58
C ASN A 113 9.74 21.97 -10.57
N PRO A 114 10.47 22.46 -11.60
CA PRO A 114 11.92 22.37 -11.66
C PRO A 114 12.59 23.20 -10.54
N GLY A 115 13.81 22.81 -10.17
CA GLY A 115 14.63 23.51 -9.18
C GLY A 115 15.04 22.65 -7.98
N PRO A 116 15.79 23.20 -7.00
CA PRO A 116 16.15 22.47 -5.79
C PRO A 116 14.89 22.12 -5.00
N ARG A 117 14.64 20.82 -4.84
CA ARG A 117 13.49 20.30 -4.09
C ARG A 117 13.90 19.96 -2.67
N LYS A 118 12.92 20.04 -1.79
CA LYS A 118 12.98 19.54 -0.43
C LYS A 118 12.13 18.28 -0.36
N GLN A 119 12.40 17.38 0.57
CA GLN A 119 11.53 16.22 0.77
C GLN A 119 10.06 16.63 1.03
N SER A 120 9.85 17.84 1.57
CA SER A 120 8.51 18.40 1.78
C SER A 120 7.70 18.68 0.51
N SER A 121 8.32 18.59 -0.66
CA SER A 121 7.63 18.65 -1.96
C SER A 121 6.80 17.40 -2.22
N LEU A 122 7.07 16.26 -1.55
CA LEU A 122 6.25 15.07 -1.66
C LEU A 122 4.95 15.22 -0.87
N PHE A 123 3.84 14.82 -1.48
CA PHE A 123 2.53 14.78 -0.82
C PHE A 123 2.60 13.92 0.45
N GLN A 124 2.23 14.51 1.59
CA GLN A 124 2.21 13.84 2.90
C GLN A 124 3.52 13.11 3.28
N TRP A 125 4.67 13.65 2.87
CA TRP A 125 6.00 13.10 3.18
C TRP A 125 6.22 12.86 4.70
N GLU A 126 5.61 13.68 5.56
CA GLU A 126 5.75 13.62 7.01
C GLU A 126 5.15 12.36 7.64
N GLN A 127 4.42 11.56 6.85
CA GLN A 127 3.87 10.27 7.27
C GLN A 127 4.92 9.15 7.21
N SER A 128 6.07 9.41 6.58
CA SER A 128 7.17 8.46 6.48
C SER A 128 8.10 8.57 7.68
N ARG A 129 8.12 7.56 8.54
CA ARG A 129 9.10 7.50 9.63
C ARG A 129 10.53 7.58 9.12
N ALA A 130 10.84 6.93 8.00
CA ALA A 130 12.17 6.95 7.39
C ALA A 130 12.64 8.38 7.02
N LEU A 131 11.71 9.29 6.69
CA LEU A 131 12.01 10.71 6.44
C LEU A 131 11.94 11.59 7.70
N CYS A 132 11.45 11.02 8.80
CA CYS A 132 11.21 11.64 10.09
C CYS A 132 12.05 11.04 11.22
N SER A 133 13.16 10.37 10.90
CA SER A 133 14.09 9.79 11.89
C SER A 133 15.53 9.75 11.37
N SER A 134 16.50 9.62 12.27
CA SER A 134 17.92 9.52 11.93
C SER A 134 18.18 8.28 11.03
N PRO A 135 19.12 8.33 10.07
CA PRO A 135 20.05 9.43 9.76
C PRO A 135 19.49 10.47 8.78
N ILE A 136 18.21 10.40 8.43
CA ILE A 136 17.61 11.35 7.49
C ILE A 136 17.24 12.64 8.22
N CYS A 137 16.55 12.52 9.35
CA CYS A 137 16.20 13.63 10.21
C CYS A 137 16.65 13.36 11.66
N ASP A 138 17.72 14.02 12.09
CA ASP A 138 18.37 13.78 13.39
C ASP A 138 17.59 14.27 14.61
N PHE A 139 16.44 14.93 14.40
CA PHE A 139 15.56 15.36 15.50
C PHE A 139 14.87 14.18 16.21
N PHE A 140 14.80 13.01 15.58
CA PHE A 140 14.07 11.84 16.12
C PHE A 140 14.90 10.55 16.04
N PRO A 141 14.97 9.77 17.12
CA PRO A 141 15.66 8.48 17.12
C PRO A 141 15.06 7.47 16.13
N ALA A 142 15.93 6.61 15.60
CA ALA A 142 15.62 5.62 14.56
C ALA A 142 14.84 4.40 15.07
N ASP A 143 14.44 4.32 16.33
CA ASP A 143 13.70 3.23 16.98
C ASP A 143 12.32 3.67 17.53
N GLN A 144 11.96 4.95 17.42
CA GLN A 144 10.72 5.50 17.97
C GLN A 144 9.57 5.55 16.95
N ILE A 145 8.34 5.65 17.47
CA ILE A 145 7.16 6.00 16.67
C ILE A 145 7.29 7.47 16.23
N SER A 146 7.22 7.70 14.93
CA SER A 146 7.29 9.05 14.36
C SER A 146 6.00 9.84 14.61
N SER A 147 6.15 11.15 14.79
CA SER A 147 5.03 12.08 14.95
C SER A 147 5.00 13.05 13.76
N PRO A 148 4.09 12.85 12.78
CA PRO A 148 3.98 13.74 11.61
C PRO A 148 3.83 15.22 12.00
N LYS A 149 3.11 15.50 13.09
CA LYS A 149 2.92 16.85 13.64
C LYS A 149 4.24 17.54 14.02
N HIS A 150 5.20 16.81 14.58
CA HIS A 150 6.50 17.35 14.98
C HIS A 150 7.52 17.25 13.83
N CYS A 151 7.46 16.17 13.04
CA CYS A 151 8.33 15.98 11.89
C CYS A 151 8.13 17.08 10.84
N LYS A 152 6.87 17.43 10.54
CA LYS A 152 6.55 18.41 9.49
C LYS A 152 7.29 19.74 9.63
N PRO A 153 7.29 20.45 10.78
CA PRO A 153 8.07 21.68 10.92
C PRO A 153 9.59 21.47 11.06
N LEU A 154 10.04 20.35 11.63
CA LEU A 154 11.46 20.15 11.96
C LEU A 154 12.30 19.56 10.82
N CYS A 155 11.70 18.69 10.00
CA CYS A 155 12.40 17.95 8.95
C CYS A 155 12.07 18.47 7.54
N SER A 156 11.19 19.47 7.36
CA SER A 156 10.70 19.86 6.01
C SER A 156 11.77 20.40 5.09
N GLN A 157 12.83 21.00 5.64
CA GLN A 157 13.84 21.70 4.85
C GLN A 157 14.93 20.76 4.32
N LEU A 158 14.85 19.46 4.61
CA LEU A 158 15.85 18.50 4.18
C LEU A 158 15.86 18.33 2.64
N PRO A 159 17.05 18.19 2.04
CA PRO A 159 17.21 17.99 0.60
C PRO A 159 16.43 16.77 0.05
N PHE A 160 15.98 16.84 -1.20
CA PHE A 160 15.16 15.79 -1.81
C PHE A 160 15.91 14.46 -2.06
N ASP A 161 17.22 14.50 -2.27
CA ASP A 161 18.08 13.31 -2.43
C ASP A 161 18.09 12.42 -1.18
N MET A 162 17.76 12.98 -0.01
CA MET A 162 17.58 12.22 1.22
C MET A 162 16.43 11.20 1.11
N VAL A 163 15.42 11.45 0.27
CA VAL A 163 14.30 10.51 0.05
C VAL A 163 14.80 9.22 -0.62
N GLU A 164 15.64 9.35 -1.63
CA GLU A 164 16.25 8.21 -2.32
C GLU A 164 17.21 7.46 -1.41
N LYS A 165 18.03 8.17 -0.63
CA LYS A 165 18.91 7.58 0.38
C LYS A 165 18.13 6.80 1.44
N ALA A 166 17.03 7.36 1.93
CA ALA A 166 16.13 6.67 2.85
C ALA A 166 15.57 5.40 2.20
N CYS A 167 15.01 5.50 1.00
CA CYS A 167 14.44 4.36 0.29
C CYS A 167 15.45 3.20 0.12
N ARG A 168 16.67 3.50 -0.35
CA ARG A 168 17.71 2.49 -0.60
C ARG A 168 18.26 1.83 0.68
N SER A 169 18.08 2.45 1.85
CA SER A 169 18.61 1.96 3.13
C SER A 169 17.65 1.06 3.91
N HIS A 170 16.44 0.83 3.41
CA HIS A 170 15.41 0.01 4.07
C HIS A 170 15.15 -1.27 3.28
N SER A 171 14.83 -2.37 3.98
CA SER A 171 14.60 -3.67 3.34
C SER A 171 13.21 -3.79 2.71
N HIS A 172 12.28 -2.91 3.08
CA HIS A 172 10.92 -2.86 2.55
C HIS A 172 10.58 -1.47 2.01
N VAL A 173 10.02 -1.42 0.79
CA VAL A 173 9.51 -0.20 0.16
C VAL A 173 8.00 -0.30 0.06
N VAL A 174 7.29 0.52 0.83
CA VAL A 174 5.83 0.46 0.97
C VAL A 174 5.20 1.73 0.42
N LEU A 175 4.35 1.59 -0.60
CA LEU A 175 3.60 2.70 -1.18
C LEU A 175 2.12 2.52 -0.88
N LYS A 176 1.48 3.54 -0.29
CA LYS A 176 0.02 3.56 -0.14
C LYS A 176 -0.60 4.29 -1.32
N GLU A 177 -1.57 3.66 -1.97
CA GLU A 177 -2.22 4.25 -3.15
C GLU A 177 -3.73 4.05 -3.18
N VAL A 178 -4.41 5.08 -3.72
CA VAL A 178 -5.88 5.11 -3.87
C VAL A 178 -6.35 5.41 -5.29
N ARG A 179 -5.40 5.58 -6.23
CA ARG A 179 -5.62 6.07 -7.60
C ARG A 179 -5.55 4.98 -8.68
N PHE A 180 -5.63 3.72 -8.28
CA PHE A 180 -5.77 2.58 -9.21
C PHE A 180 -7.17 1.98 -9.11
N LEU A 181 -7.88 1.96 -10.23
CA LEU A 181 -9.23 1.38 -10.33
C LEU A 181 -9.26 0.08 -11.15
N SER A 182 -8.11 -0.50 -11.48
CA SER A 182 -8.03 -1.75 -12.25
C SER A 182 -6.73 -2.48 -11.99
N LEU A 183 -6.81 -3.81 -11.87
CA LEU A 183 -5.63 -4.68 -11.76
C LEU A 183 -4.82 -4.68 -13.06
N GLN A 184 -5.45 -4.50 -14.22
CA GLN A 184 -4.76 -4.50 -15.51
C GLN A 184 -3.62 -3.46 -15.55
N ALA A 185 -3.81 -2.31 -14.89
CA ALA A 185 -2.79 -1.27 -14.78
C ALA A 185 -1.62 -1.67 -13.88
N LEU A 186 -1.85 -2.55 -12.90
CA LEU A 186 -0.85 -3.03 -11.94
C LEU A 186 -0.17 -4.33 -12.38
N TYR A 187 -0.76 -5.07 -13.32
CA TYR A 187 -0.24 -6.36 -13.79
C TYR A 187 1.23 -6.30 -14.24
N PRO A 188 1.69 -5.30 -15.01
CA PRO A 188 3.11 -5.20 -15.37
C PRO A 188 4.04 -5.08 -14.17
N LEU A 189 3.61 -4.46 -13.06
CA LEU A 189 4.42 -4.36 -11.83
C LEU A 189 4.48 -5.69 -11.07
N LEU A 190 3.39 -6.46 -11.06
CA LEU A 190 3.35 -7.80 -10.45
C LEU A 190 4.27 -8.80 -11.16
N THR A 191 4.44 -8.63 -12.47
CA THR A 191 5.28 -9.50 -13.32
C THR A 191 6.68 -8.97 -13.56
N ASP A 192 7.03 -7.77 -13.07
CA ASP A 192 8.35 -7.19 -13.27
C ASP A 192 9.40 -7.97 -12.45
N PRO A 193 10.41 -8.60 -13.08
CA PRO A 193 11.42 -9.38 -12.36
C PRO A 193 12.34 -8.54 -11.47
N SER A 194 12.36 -7.21 -11.63
CA SER A 194 13.06 -6.29 -10.74
C SER A 194 12.30 -6.01 -9.44
N LEU A 195 10.99 -6.32 -9.39
CA LEU A 195 10.13 -6.06 -8.24
C LEU A 195 9.74 -7.35 -7.51
N ASN A 196 9.97 -7.36 -6.21
CA ASN A 196 9.36 -8.33 -5.28
C ASN A 196 8.04 -7.77 -4.72
N LEU A 197 7.07 -7.51 -5.60
CA LEU A 197 5.84 -6.79 -5.27
C LEU A 197 4.78 -7.67 -4.61
N HIS A 198 4.30 -7.23 -3.46
CA HIS A 198 3.12 -7.73 -2.74
C HIS A 198 2.04 -6.65 -2.72
N ILE A 199 0.77 -7.02 -2.89
CA ILE A 199 -0.36 -6.09 -2.84
C ILE A 199 -1.22 -6.39 -1.62
N VAL A 200 -1.32 -5.44 -0.70
CA VAL A 200 -2.33 -5.43 0.36
C VAL A 200 -3.50 -4.61 -0.15
N HIS A 201 -4.58 -5.27 -0.55
CA HIS A 201 -5.79 -4.63 -1.04
C HIS A 201 -6.79 -4.44 0.10
N LEU A 202 -6.92 -3.20 0.56
CA LEU A 202 -7.86 -2.82 1.61
C LEU A 202 -9.21 -2.44 1.00
N VAL A 203 -10.25 -3.15 1.44
CA VAL A 203 -11.67 -2.81 1.21
C VAL A 203 -12.32 -2.38 2.52
N ARG A 204 -13.40 -1.59 2.41
CA ARG A 204 -14.20 -1.10 3.54
C ARG A 204 -15.68 -1.11 3.16
N ASP A 205 -16.57 -1.19 4.14
CA ASP A 205 -18.02 -1.10 3.91
C ASP A 205 -18.35 0.18 3.10
N PRO A 206 -18.96 0.07 1.90
CA PRO A 206 -19.29 1.21 1.05
C PRO A 206 -20.09 2.30 1.77
N ARG A 207 -20.95 1.94 2.72
CA ARG A 207 -21.76 2.88 3.51
C ARG A 207 -20.89 3.70 4.45
N ALA A 208 -19.86 3.09 5.03
CA ALA A 208 -18.87 3.79 5.85
C ALA A 208 -17.98 4.71 5.00
N VAL A 209 -17.61 4.26 3.79
CA VAL A 209 -16.84 5.06 2.83
C VAL A 209 -17.64 6.27 2.37
N PHE A 210 -18.89 6.08 1.97
CA PHE A 210 -19.79 7.15 1.51
C PHE A 210 -19.99 8.23 2.58
N ARG A 211 -20.36 7.84 3.82
CA ARG A 211 -20.44 8.76 4.95
C ARG A 211 -19.16 9.58 5.12
N SER A 212 -18.01 8.91 5.02
CA SER A 212 -16.71 9.55 5.19
C SER A 212 -16.34 10.48 4.04
N ARG A 213 -16.89 10.26 2.83
CA ARG A 213 -16.73 11.11 1.65
C ARG A 213 -17.63 12.34 1.69
N GLU A 214 -18.86 12.25 2.24
CA GLU A 214 -19.74 13.43 2.41
C GLU A 214 -19.10 14.52 3.29
N HIS A 215 -18.19 14.14 4.18
CA HIS A 215 -17.42 15.07 5.01
C HIS A 215 -16.10 15.54 4.38
N THR A 216 -15.77 15.10 3.15
CA THR A 216 -14.52 15.46 2.45
C THR A 216 -14.77 15.80 0.98
N THR A 217 -15.94 16.35 0.66
CA THR A 217 -16.35 16.65 -0.72
C THR A 217 -15.40 17.66 -1.37
N ALA A 218 -15.02 18.72 -0.64
CA ALA A 218 -14.13 19.75 -1.14
C ALA A 218 -12.72 19.20 -1.43
N GLU A 219 -12.18 18.40 -0.50
CA GLU A 219 -10.84 17.84 -0.61
C GLU A 219 -10.73 16.74 -1.68
N LEU A 220 -11.83 16.08 -2.02
CA LEU A 220 -11.88 15.02 -3.03
C LEU A 220 -12.53 15.44 -4.35
N MET A 221 -12.80 16.74 -4.53
CA MET A 221 -13.50 17.24 -5.72
C MET A 221 -12.76 16.87 -7.01
N ILE A 222 -11.46 17.18 -7.08
CA ILE A 222 -10.63 16.87 -8.26
C ILE A 222 -10.57 15.37 -8.51
N ASP A 223 -10.25 14.57 -7.49
CA ASP A 223 -10.19 13.11 -7.60
C ASP A 223 -11.55 12.54 -8.08
N SER A 224 -12.66 13.05 -7.56
CA SER A 224 -14.01 12.61 -7.97
C SER A 224 -14.31 12.97 -9.42
N HIS A 225 -13.91 14.16 -9.89
CA HIS A 225 -14.04 14.55 -11.29
C HIS A 225 -13.20 13.64 -12.21
N ILE A 226 -11.98 13.29 -11.83
CA ILE A 226 -11.11 12.39 -12.60
C ILE A 226 -11.71 10.96 -12.66
N VAL A 227 -12.31 10.49 -11.55
CA VAL A 227 -13.01 9.19 -11.49
C VAL A 227 -14.26 9.18 -12.37
N LEU A 228 -15.08 10.24 -12.33
CA LEU A 228 -16.29 10.36 -13.13
C LEU A 228 -15.97 10.58 -14.63
N GLY A 229 -14.87 11.28 -14.91
CA GLY A 229 -14.40 11.57 -16.26
C GLY A 229 -15.49 12.21 -17.12
N GLN A 230 -15.77 11.61 -18.28
CA GLN A 230 -16.80 12.11 -19.21
C GLN A 230 -18.21 12.05 -18.62
N ASN A 231 -18.48 11.15 -17.66
CA ASN A 231 -19.79 11.03 -17.03
C ASN A 231 -20.15 12.25 -16.18
N LEU A 232 -19.17 13.05 -15.76
CA LEU A 232 -19.38 14.25 -14.94
C LEU A 232 -20.41 15.21 -15.57
N LYS A 233 -20.41 15.34 -16.90
CA LYS A 233 -21.34 16.23 -17.63
C LYS A 233 -22.74 15.65 -17.81
N MET A 234 -22.89 14.33 -17.64
CA MET A 234 -24.14 13.61 -17.87
C MET A 234 -24.91 13.35 -16.57
N ILE A 235 -24.25 13.51 -15.42
CA ILE A 235 -24.80 13.19 -14.10
C ILE A 235 -25.09 14.50 -13.37
N LYS A 236 -26.29 14.59 -12.79
CA LYS A 236 -26.68 15.72 -11.94
C LYS A 236 -25.77 15.79 -10.71
N GLU A 237 -25.48 16.99 -10.24
CA GLU A 237 -24.52 17.21 -9.15
C GLU A 237 -24.87 16.38 -7.89
N GLU A 238 -26.15 16.27 -7.56
CA GLU A 238 -26.64 15.48 -6.42
C GLU A 238 -26.38 13.95 -6.53
N ASP A 239 -26.29 13.43 -7.75
CA ASP A 239 -26.11 12.00 -8.05
C ASP A 239 -24.62 11.62 -8.23
N GLN A 240 -23.74 12.60 -8.40
CA GLN A 240 -22.31 12.38 -8.63
C GLN A 240 -21.63 11.55 -7.52
N PRO A 241 -21.90 11.76 -6.21
CA PRO A 241 -21.31 10.95 -5.15
C PRO A 241 -21.67 9.46 -5.23
N TYR A 242 -22.92 9.15 -5.61
CA TYR A 242 -23.39 7.77 -5.77
C TYR A 242 -22.75 7.11 -6.99
N TYR A 243 -22.69 7.82 -8.12
CA TYR A 243 -22.05 7.30 -9.32
C TYR A 243 -20.54 7.08 -9.13
N ALA A 244 -19.86 7.97 -8.40
CA ALA A 244 -18.47 7.77 -8.01
C ALA A 244 -18.30 6.51 -7.13
N MET A 245 -19.21 6.29 -6.17
CA MET A 245 -19.20 5.07 -5.37
C MET A 245 -19.45 3.82 -6.21
N LYS A 246 -20.37 3.86 -7.18
CA LYS A 246 -20.62 2.74 -8.11
C LYS A 246 -19.35 2.33 -8.85
N ILE A 247 -18.58 3.29 -9.37
CA ILE A 247 -17.29 3.03 -10.03
C ILE A 247 -16.28 2.42 -9.04
N ILE A 248 -16.17 2.97 -7.84
CA ILE A 248 -15.23 2.49 -6.80
C ILE A 248 -15.59 1.09 -6.29
N CYS A 249 -16.88 0.83 -6.03
CA CYS A 249 -17.38 -0.47 -5.60
C CYS A 249 -17.10 -1.54 -6.67
N LYS A 250 -17.41 -1.22 -7.93
CA LYS A 250 -17.11 -2.10 -9.06
C LYS A 250 -15.61 -2.36 -9.22
N SER A 251 -14.76 -1.34 -9.08
CA SER A 251 -13.31 -1.53 -9.24
C SER A 251 -12.72 -2.49 -8.21
N HIS A 252 -13.18 -2.45 -6.96
CA HIS A 252 -12.74 -3.40 -5.93
C HIS A 252 -13.08 -4.85 -6.30
N VAL A 253 -14.29 -5.10 -6.82
CA VAL A 253 -14.72 -6.43 -7.30
C VAL A 253 -13.87 -6.86 -8.49
N ASP A 254 -13.72 -6.00 -9.49
CA ASP A 254 -12.99 -6.31 -10.72
C ASP A 254 -11.51 -6.63 -10.43
N ILE A 255 -10.87 -5.91 -9.49
CA ILE A 255 -9.50 -6.20 -9.04
C ILE A 255 -9.40 -7.60 -8.43
N VAL A 256 -10.31 -7.96 -7.52
CA VAL A 256 -10.29 -9.28 -6.86
C VAL A 256 -10.54 -10.40 -7.87
N LYS A 257 -11.56 -10.25 -8.74
CA LYS A 257 -11.86 -11.22 -9.80
C LYS A 257 -10.66 -11.39 -10.74
N ALA A 258 -9.99 -10.31 -11.11
CA ALA A 258 -8.81 -10.39 -11.96
C ALA A 258 -7.64 -11.11 -11.27
N ILE A 259 -7.41 -10.91 -9.96
CA ILE A 259 -6.39 -11.67 -9.20
C ILE A 259 -6.69 -13.17 -9.26
N GLN A 260 -7.96 -13.56 -9.09
CA GLN A 260 -8.36 -14.99 -9.12
C GLN A 260 -8.08 -15.68 -10.46
N THR A 261 -7.93 -14.92 -11.55
CA THR A 261 -7.55 -15.46 -12.87
C THR A 261 -6.05 -15.59 -13.09
N LEU A 262 -5.21 -15.04 -12.20
CA LEU A 262 -3.76 -15.09 -12.33
C LEU A 262 -3.20 -16.46 -11.94
N PRO A 263 -1.97 -16.81 -12.38
CA PRO A 263 -1.25 -17.97 -11.85
C PRO A 263 -1.10 -17.93 -10.32
N GLU A 264 -1.12 -19.10 -9.66
CA GLU A 264 -1.09 -19.23 -8.20
C GLU A 264 0.07 -18.45 -7.55
N VAL A 265 1.24 -18.45 -8.19
CA VAL A 265 2.43 -17.70 -7.74
C VAL A 265 2.15 -16.21 -7.58
N LEU A 266 1.36 -15.61 -8.49
CA LEU A 266 0.97 -14.19 -8.39
C LEU A 266 -0.18 -13.99 -7.41
N GLN A 267 -1.11 -14.96 -7.30
CA GLN A 267 -2.18 -14.90 -6.30
C GLN A 267 -1.62 -14.83 -4.87
N ARG A 268 -0.56 -15.60 -4.58
CA ARG A 268 0.14 -15.58 -3.28
C ARG A 268 0.82 -14.24 -2.95
N ARG A 269 0.99 -13.34 -3.94
CA ARG A 269 1.51 -11.98 -3.74
C ARG A 269 0.41 -10.96 -3.49
N TYR A 270 -0.83 -11.38 -3.31
CA TYR A 270 -1.96 -10.50 -3.06
C TYR A 270 -2.69 -10.90 -1.77
N LEU A 271 -3.08 -9.91 -0.98
CA LEU A 271 -3.83 -10.10 0.26
C LEU A 271 -5.01 -9.15 0.30
N LEU A 272 -6.23 -9.69 0.31
CA LEU A 272 -7.45 -8.92 0.54
C LEU A 272 -7.65 -8.72 2.05
N LEU A 273 -7.76 -7.47 2.48
CA LEU A 273 -8.02 -7.06 3.85
C LEU A 273 -9.31 -6.25 3.93
N ARG A 274 -10.21 -6.63 4.82
CA ARG A 274 -11.40 -5.84 5.15
C ARG A 274 -11.13 -4.97 6.37
N TYR A 275 -11.37 -3.66 6.25
CA TYR A 275 -11.12 -2.68 7.31
C TYR A 275 -11.83 -3.06 8.62
N GLU A 276 -13.07 -3.55 8.51
CA GLU A 276 -13.88 -3.94 9.66
C GLU A 276 -13.29 -5.14 10.43
N ASP A 277 -12.60 -6.06 9.75
CA ASP A 277 -11.90 -7.17 10.42
C ASP A 277 -10.64 -6.66 11.13
N LEU A 278 -9.90 -5.75 10.48
CA LEU A 278 -8.73 -5.09 11.07
C LEU A 278 -9.10 -4.36 12.37
N VAL A 279 -10.15 -3.54 12.38
CA VAL A 279 -10.49 -2.76 13.58
C VAL A 279 -11.12 -3.60 14.70
N ARG A 280 -11.73 -4.76 14.37
CA ARG A 280 -12.23 -5.71 15.38
C ARG A 280 -11.11 -6.50 16.05
N ALA A 281 -10.07 -6.87 15.31
CA ALA A 281 -8.96 -7.67 15.80
C ALA A 281 -7.59 -7.11 15.35
N PRO A 282 -7.22 -5.89 15.80
CA PRO A 282 -6.10 -5.14 15.23
C PRO A 282 -4.76 -5.85 15.38
N LEU A 283 -4.47 -6.46 16.53
CA LEU A 283 -3.22 -7.19 16.73
C LEU A 283 -3.13 -8.43 15.81
N ALA A 284 -4.20 -9.22 15.71
CA ALA A 284 -4.20 -10.43 14.88
C ALA A 284 -4.11 -10.09 13.38
N GLN A 285 -4.86 -9.10 12.92
CA GLN A 285 -4.82 -8.69 11.51
C GLN A 285 -3.51 -7.98 11.14
N THR A 286 -2.92 -7.16 12.03
CA THR A 286 -1.58 -6.60 11.80
C THR A 286 -0.51 -7.69 11.78
N SER A 287 -0.59 -8.68 12.68
CA SER A 287 0.32 -9.83 12.66
C SER A 287 0.24 -10.60 11.34
N ARG A 288 -0.98 -10.81 10.81
CA ARG A 288 -1.19 -11.44 9.50
C ARG A 288 -0.59 -10.62 8.37
N LEU A 289 -0.75 -9.30 8.40
CA LEU A 289 -0.19 -8.38 7.40
C LEU A 289 1.34 -8.42 7.38
N TYR A 290 1.97 -8.39 8.55
CA TYR A 290 3.43 -8.43 8.65
C TYR A 290 3.98 -9.78 8.21
N LYS A 291 3.37 -10.89 8.65
CA LYS A 291 3.73 -12.25 8.18
C LYS A 291 3.66 -12.36 6.66
N PHE A 292 2.62 -11.77 6.04
CA PHE A 292 2.43 -11.78 4.58
C PHE A 292 3.57 -11.11 3.81
N VAL A 293 4.20 -10.06 4.36
CA VAL A 293 5.29 -9.33 3.70
C VAL A 293 6.68 -9.63 4.28
N GLY A 294 6.79 -10.55 5.26
CA GLY A 294 8.07 -10.92 5.87
C GLY A 294 8.61 -9.93 6.90
N LEU A 295 7.73 -9.20 7.60
CA LEU A 295 8.09 -8.31 8.71
C LEU A 295 7.83 -8.96 10.07
N ASP A 296 8.63 -8.58 11.06
CA ASP A 296 8.45 -8.99 12.46
C ASP A 296 7.50 -8.04 13.20
N PHE A 297 6.55 -8.57 13.96
CA PHE A 297 5.65 -7.72 14.74
C PHE A 297 6.28 -7.33 16.09
N LEU A 298 7.12 -6.30 16.07
CA LEU A 298 7.89 -5.83 17.23
C LEU A 298 6.99 -5.44 18.43
N PRO A 299 7.40 -5.71 19.69
CA PRO A 299 6.56 -5.44 20.88
C PRO A 299 6.08 -3.98 21.03
N HIS A 300 6.93 -3.01 20.68
CA HIS A 300 6.55 -1.60 20.76
C HIS A 300 5.50 -1.23 19.69
N LEU A 301 5.54 -1.86 18.51
CA LEU A 301 4.52 -1.70 17.47
C LEU A 301 3.20 -2.36 17.90
N GLN A 302 3.24 -3.53 18.55
CA GLN A 302 2.04 -4.16 19.11
C GLN A 302 1.35 -3.22 20.10
N THR A 303 2.13 -2.62 21.00
CA THR A 303 1.64 -1.63 21.97
C THR A 303 1.05 -0.40 21.28
N TRP A 304 1.73 0.13 20.27
CA TRP A 304 1.25 1.28 19.50
C TRP A 304 -0.07 0.98 18.76
N VAL A 305 -0.17 -0.17 18.07
CA VAL A 305 -1.39 -0.61 17.37
C VAL A 305 -2.56 -0.78 18.34
N HIS A 306 -2.31 -1.35 19.52
CA HIS A 306 -3.31 -1.47 20.57
C HIS A 306 -3.86 -0.09 21.00
N ASN A 307 -2.96 0.88 21.19
CA ASN A 307 -3.32 2.21 21.67
C ASN A 307 -4.04 3.06 20.61
N VAL A 308 -3.57 3.04 19.36
CA VAL A 308 -4.14 3.89 18.29
C VAL A 308 -5.55 3.45 17.86
N THR A 309 -5.87 2.16 18.01
CA THR A 309 -7.19 1.60 17.65
C THR A 309 -8.24 1.74 18.76
N ARG A 310 -7.80 2.00 20.00
CA ARG A 310 -8.65 2.15 21.20
C ARG A 310 -8.64 3.57 21.77
N GLY A 311 -8.30 4.57 20.94
CA GLY A 311 -8.37 5.96 21.35
C GLY A 311 -9.80 6.40 21.68
N LYS A 312 -9.93 7.53 22.39
CA LYS A 312 -11.25 8.11 22.72
C LYS A 312 -11.79 8.97 21.57
N GLY A 313 -13.07 8.85 21.27
CA GLY A 313 -13.79 9.71 20.32
C GLY A 313 -13.60 9.36 18.84
N MET A 314 -14.05 10.26 17.96
CA MET A 314 -14.06 10.05 16.49
C MET A 314 -12.80 10.56 15.76
N GLY A 315 -11.91 11.28 16.47
CA GLY A 315 -10.76 12.00 15.91
C GLY A 315 -11.07 13.46 15.53
N GLN A 316 -10.05 14.32 15.44
CA GLN A 316 -10.20 15.78 15.23
C GLN A 316 -10.26 16.19 13.75
N HIS A 317 -9.64 15.44 12.83
CA HIS A 317 -9.62 15.75 11.40
C HIS A 317 -9.78 14.48 10.57
N ALA A 318 -10.59 14.57 9.51
CA ALA A 318 -10.94 13.48 8.61
C ALA A 318 -9.75 12.66 8.07
N PHE A 319 -8.58 13.27 7.84
CA PHE A 319 -7.40 12.61 7.26
C PHE A 319 -6.34 12.19 8.27
N HIS A 320 -6.47 12.59 9.54
CA HIS A 320 -5.51 12.20 10.57
C HIS A 320 -5.74 10.75 11.03
N THR A 321 -4.65 10.07 11.38
CA THR A 321 -4.63 8.71 11.93
C THR A 321 -4.59 8.69 13.46
N ASN A 322 -4.85 9.83 14.11
CA ASN A 322 -4.88 9.96 15.57
C ASN A 322 -5.76 8.88 16.22
N ALA A 323 -5.40 8.49 17.44
CA ALA A 323 -6.12 7.49 18.20
C ALA A 323 -7.61 7.85 18.31
N ARG A 324 -8.46 6.92 17.92
CA ARG A 324 -9.93 7.03 17.91
C ARG A 324 -10.53 5.65 18.11
N ASP A 325 -11.82 5.61 18.44
CA ASP A 325 -12.53 4.34 18.49
C ASP A 325 -12.77 3.85 17.06
N ALA A 326 -11.86 3.01 16.57
CA ALA A 326 -11.87 2.56 15.19
C ALA A 326 -13.12 1.71 14.87
N LEU A 327 -13.68 1.02 15.86
CA LEU A 327 -14.90 0.24 15.73
C LEU A 327 -16.12 1.14 15.57
N ASN A 328 -16.30 2.13 16.46
CA ASN A 328 -17.37 3.10 16.35
C ASN A 328 -17.27 3.90 15.04
N VAL A 329 -16.07 4.29 14.62
CA VAL A 329 -15.86 4.98 13.34
C VAL A 329 -16.20 4.09 12.14
N SER A 330 -15.97 2.76 12.22
CA SER A 330 -16.35 1.82 11.17
C SER A 330 -17.87 1.73 10.99
N GLN A 331 -18.63 1.85 12.09
CA GLN A 331 -20.09 1.68 12.09
C GLN A 331 -20.85 3.01 12.12
N ALA A 332 -20.18 4.16 12.12
CA ALA A 332 -20.82 5.46 12.28
C ALA A 332 -21.92 5.77 11.25
N TRP A 333 -21.84 5.17 10.07
CA TRP A 333 -22.86 5.31 9.03
C TRP A 333 -24.24 4.79 9.49
N ARG A 334 -24.27 3.84 10.43
CA ARG A 334 -25.49 3.19 10.93
C ARG A 334 -26.46 4.17 11.59
N TRP A 335 -25.95 5.19 12.28
CA TRP A 335 -26.78 6.19 12.94
C TRP A 335 -26.69 7.58 12.32
N SER A 336 -25.66 7.87 11.52
CA SER A 336 -25.46 9.22 10.98
C SER A 336 -25.96 9.42 9.55
N LEU A 337 -26.18 8.35 8.77
CA LEU A 337 -26.75 8.48 7.42
C LEU A 337 -28.26 8.25 7.45
N PRO A 338 -29.06 9.07 6.75
CA PRO A 338 -30.46 8.77 6.48
C PRO A 338 -30.60 7.44 5.74
N TYR A 339 -31.59 6.63 6.12
CA TYR A 339 -31.81 5.31 5.52
C TYR A 339 -32.03 5.37 4.00
N THR A 340 -32.68 6.42 3.48
CA THR A 340 -32.89 6.61 2.04
C THR A 340 -31.57 6.65 1.27
N LYS A 341 -30.56 7.37 1.78
CA LYS A 341 -29.22 7.42 1.18
C LYS A 341 -28.52 6.05 1.26
N VAL A 342 -28.67 5.36 2.39
CA VAL A 342 -28.11 4.02 2.58
C VAL A 342 -28.73 3.02 1.61
N SER A 343 -30.05 3.06 1.42
CA SER A 343 -30.77 2.21 0.47
C SER A 343 -30.27 2.44 -0.95
N GLN A 344 -30.24 3.69 -1.42
CA GLN A 344 -29.75 4.04 -2.76
C GLN A 344 -28.30 3.57 -2.98
N LEU A 345 -27.43 3.77 -1.99
CA LEU A 345 -26.04 3.32 -2.08
C LEU A 345 -25.92 1.79 -2.11
N GLN A 346 -26.76 1.07 -1.37
CA GLN A 346 -26.81 -0.40 -1.42
C GLN A 346 -27.26 -0.90 -2.79
N ASP A 347 -28.19 -0.19 -3.45
CA ASP A 347 -28.60 -0.53 -4.82
C ASP A 347 -27.44 -0.36 -5.82
N ASP A 348 -26.66 0.73 -5.69
CA ASP A 348 -25.52 1.00 -6.57
C ASP A 348 -24.29 0.13 -6.30
N CYS A 349 -24.06 -0.28 -5.05
CA CYS A 349 -22.91 -1.09 -4.62
C CYS A 349 -23.25 -2.54 -4.27
N GLY A 350 -24.48 -2.99 -4.52
CA GLY A 350 -25.01 -4.28 -4.03
C GLY A 350 -24.16 -5.48 -4.43
N GLU A 351 -23.78 -5.59 -5.71
CA GLU A 351 -22.89 -6.67 -6.19
C GLU A 351 -21.57 -6.69 -5.42
N ALA A 352 -20.97 -5.52 -5.19
CA ALA A 352 -19.72 -5.41 -4.46
C ALA A 352 -19.88 -5.75 -2.98
N MET A 353 -20.99 -5.34 -2.38
CA MET A 353 -21.32 -5.68 -0.99
C MET A 353 -21.44 -7.18 -0.81
N ASP A 354 -22.24 -7.85 -1.64
CA ASP A 354 -22.44 -9.29 -1.57
C ASP A 354 -21.12 -10.06 -1.78
N PHE A 355 -20.33 -9.64 -2.78
CA PHE A 355 -19.05 -10.26 -3.11
C PHE A 355 -17.99 -10.08 -2.01
N LEU A 356 -17.90 -8.89 -1.41
CA LEU A 356 -16.90 -8.56 -0.37
C LEU A 356 -17.37 -8.91 1.06
N GLY A 357 -18.59 -9.43 1.21
CA GLY A 357 -19.12 -9.94 2.47
C GLY A 357 -19.72 -8.89 3.39
N TYR A 358 -20.40 -7.88 2.84
CA TYR A 358 -21.17 -6.88 3.57
C TYR A 358 -22.67 -7.15 3.40
N LEU A 359 -23.38 -7.41 4.49
CA LEU A 359 -24.81 -7.63 4.47
C LEU A 359 -25.56 -6.29 4.37
N GLN A 360 -26.58 -6.27 3.52
CA GLN A 360 -27.48 -5.14 3.35
C GLN A 360 -28.43 -5.01 4.54
N VAL A 361 -28.81 -3.77 4.87
CA VAL A 361 -29.90 -3.48 5.80
C VAL A 361 -31.17 -3.21 5.01
N ARG A 362 -32.31 -3.72 5.48
CA ARG A 362 -33.62 -3.66 4.78
C ARG A 362 -34.59 -2.65 5.40
N SER A 363 -34.21 -2.05 6.51
CA SER A 363 -35.01 -1.04 7.19
C SER A 363 -34.14 -0.08 8.00
N GLN A 364 -34.69 1.08 8.36
CA GLN A 364 -34.04 2.02 9.27
C GLN A 364 -33.78 1.39 10.66
N GLN A 365 -34.67 0.50 11.11
CA GLN A 365 -34.51 -0.23 12.37
C GLN A 365 -33.31 -1.19 12.32
N GLU A 366 -33.15 -1.96 11.25
CA GLU A 366 -31.98 -2.81 11.04
C GLU A 366 -30.69 -1.97 10.93
N GLN A 367 -30.75 -0.83 10.23
CA GLN A 367 -29.64 0.10 10.12
C GLN A 367 -29.15 0.54 11.50
N GLY A 368 -30.05 1.03 12.36
CA GLY A 368 -29.72 1.53 13.69
C GLY A 368 -29.34 0.46 14.73
N ASN A 369 -29.67 -0.81 14.49
CA ASN A 369 -29.41 -1.89 15.45
C ASN A 369 -27.94 -2.32 15.47
N LEU A 370 -27.11 -1.67 16.29
CA LEU A 370 -25.66 -1.96 16.40
C LEU A 370 -25.32 -3.40 16.79
N SER A 371 -26.25 -4.14 17.41
CA SER A 371 -26.07 -5.55 17.75
C SER A 371 -26.14 -6.49 16.53
N LEU A 372 -26.74 -6.03 15.41
CA LEU A 372 -26.81 -6.81 14.17
C LEU A 372 -25.44 -6.83 13.48
N ASN A 373 -24.87 -8.02 13.30
CA ASN A 373 -23.61 -8.18 12.56
C ASN A 373 -23.86 -8.14 11.05
N LEU A 374 -23.36 -7.10 10.38
CA LEU A 374 -23.52 -6.89 8.94
C LEU A 374 -22.33 -7.37 8.11
N LEU A 375 -21.51 -8.27 8.68
CA LEU A 375 -20.38 -8.88 7.99
C LEU A 375 -20.63 -10.37 7.83
N SER A 376 -20.51 -10.89 6.61
CA SER A 376 -20.47 -12.33 6.37
C SER A 376 -19.03 -12.83 6.43
N SER A 377 -18.86 -14.13 6.73
CA SER A 377 -17.63 -14.86 6.48
C SER A 377 -17.51 -15.07 4.96
N SER A 378 -17.02 -14.08 4.22
CA SER A 378 -16.80 -14.25 2.77
C SER A 378 -15.76 -15.36 2.57
N ARG A 379 -16.09 -16.37 1.76
CA ARG A 379 -15.17 -17.45 1.39
C ARG A 379 -13.89 -16.91 0.72
N ILE A 380 -14.00 -15.75 0.07
CA ILE A 380 -12.90 -15.07 -0.64
C ILE A 380 -11.84 -14.55 0.35
N LEU A 381 -12.24 -14.08 1.54
CA LEU A 381 -11.31 -13.55 2.55
C LEU A 381 -10.39 -14.63 3.14
N GLY A 382 -10.81 -15.91 3.06
CA GLY A 382 -10.04 -17.07 3.52
C GLY A 382 -9.22 -17.76 2.43
N GLN A 383 -9.59 -17.65 1.15
CA GLN A 383 -8.98 -18.47 0.09
C GLN A 383 -7.62 -17.99 -0.42
N VAL A 384 -7.27 -16.71 -0.24
CA VAL A 384 -6.07 -16.15 -0.87
C VAL A 384 -4.80 -16.34 -0.03
N PHE A 385 -4.92 -16.67 1.26
CA PHE A 385 -3.77 -17.02 2.10
C PHE A 385 -3.98 -18.41 2.69
N GLN A 386 -3.69 -19.45 1.90
CA GLN A 386 -3.35 -20.73 2.49
C GLN A 386 -1.92 -20.61 3.02
N GLU A 387 -1.76 -20.81 4.33
CA GLU A 387 -0.44 -20.92 4.95
C GLU A 387 0.32 -22.06 4.25
N GLY A 388 1.41 -21.70 3.57
CA GLY A 388 2.40 -22.66 3.09
C GLY A 388 3.39 -23.00 4.19
#